data_AF-A0A1I3XUG3-F1
#
_entry.id   AF-A0A1I3XUG3-F1
#
_cell.length_a   1.000
_cell.length_b   1.000
_cell.length_c   1.000
_cell.angle_alpha   90.00
_cell.angle_beta   90.00
_cell.angle_gamma   90.00
#
_symmetry.space_group_name_H-M   'P 1'
#
loop_
_entity.id
_entity.type
_entity.pdbx_description
1 polymer ?
#
loop_
_entity_poly.entity_id
_entity_poly.type
_entity_poly.pdbx_seq_one_letter_code
_entity_poly.pdbx_strand_id
1 'polypeptide(L)'
;MALTFLVRACVDWLAGDGGHTIATEMEETSVKGLHYIDVRNDKGETTKAALEIKFKRIAVLPPIGKQKRYPALDLTITHATERGTPKGRKPIGSS
;
A
#
# COMPACT_ATOMS: atom_id res chain seq x y z
N MET A 1 25.29 -0.24 -8.95
CA MET A 1 24.14 0.60 -9.34
C MET A 1 22.88 -0.12 -8.83
N ALA A 2 22.07 0.51 -7.99
CA ALA A 2 20.82 -0.09 -7.51
C ALA A 2 19.66 0.39 -8.39
N LEU A 3 18.87 -0.55 -8.93
CA LEU A 3 17.66 -0.23 -9.66
C LEU A 3 16.62 0.32 -8.68
N THR A 4 16.14 1.54 -8.91
CA THR A 4 15.04 2.13 -8.14
C THR A 4 13.76 2.04 -8.96
N PHE A 5 12.70 1.52 -8.35
CA PHE A 5 11.40 1.41 -8.96
C PHE A 5 10.30 1.71 -7.94
N LEU A 6 9.13 2.07 -8.42
CA LEU A 6 7.90 2.18 -7.63
C LEU A 6 6.80 1.44 -8.37
N VAL A 7 6.21 0.45 -7.71
CA VAL A 7 5.14 -0.38 -8.26
C VAL A 7 3.98 -0.43 -7.29
N ARG A 8 2.75 -0.39 -7.80
CA ARG A 8 1.55 -0.64 -7.00
C ARG A 8 1.37 -2.15 -6.83
N ALA A 9 1.26 -2.61 -5.60
CA ALA A 9 0.87 -3.99 -5.32
C ALA A 9 -0.62 -4.17 -5.62
N CYS A 10 -0.97 -5.11 -6.50
CA CYS A 10 -2.36 -5.47 -6.82
C CYS A 10 -2.83 -6.75 -6.11
N VAL A 11 -1.90 -7.44 -5.45
CA VAL A 11 -2.14 -8.68 -4.71
C VAL A 11 -1.47 -8.51 -3.35
N ASP A 12 -2.01 -9.15 -2.33
CA ASP A 12 -1.40 -9.22 -1.01
C ASP A 12 -0.43 -10.41 -0.94
N TRP A 13 0.85 -10.11 -0.70
CA TRP A 13 1.92 -11.10 -0.77
C TRP A 13 2.26 -11.58 0.64
N LEU A 14 2.79 -12.79 0.73
CA LEU A 14 3.34 -13.31 1.98
C LEU A 14 4.56 -12.47 2.40
N ALA A 15 4.67 -12.25 3.70
CA ALA A 15 5.72 -11.44 4.30
C ALA A 15 6.48 -12.21 5.37
N GLY A 16 7.70 -11.76 5.67
CA GLY A 16 8.54 -12.32 6.73
C GLY A 16 8.87 -13.80 6.49
N ASP A 17 8.40 -14.65 7.41
CA ASP A 17 8.56 -16.11 7.36
C ASP A 17 7.49 -16.82 6.53
N GLY A 18 6.48 -16.09 6.04
CA GLY A 18 5.38 -16.59 5.24
C GLY A 18 4.13 -16.99 6.04
N GLY A 19 4.08 -16.73 7.35
CA GLY A 19 2.90 -16.97 8.18
C GLY A 19 1.81 -15.89 8.08
N HIS A 20 2.14 -14.72 7.52
CA HIS A 20 1.25 -13.56 7.38
C HIS A 20 1.54 -12.81 6.07
N THR A 21 0.79 -11.72 5.85
CA THR A 21 0.87 -10.95 4.61
C THR A 21 1.39 -9.53 4.84
N ILE A 22 1.70 -8.84 3.73
CA ILE A 22 2.04 -7.41 3.75
C ILE A 22 0.91 -6.60 4.38
N ALA A 23 -0.36 -6.91 4.06
CA ALA A 23 -1.50 -6.19 4.63
C ALA A 23 -1.52 -6.27 6.16
N THR A 24 -1.29 -7.47 6.74
CA THR A 24 -1.21 -7.66 8.20
C THR A 24 -0.09 -6.81 8.81
N GLU A 25 1.11 -6.82 8.23
CA GLU A 25 2.21 -5.99 8.75
C GLU A 25 1.91 -4.49 8.68
N MET A 26 1.21 -4.04 7.63
CA MET A 26 0.85 -2.64 7.44
C MET A 26 -0.34 -2.20 8.30
N GLU A 27 -1.18 -3.13 8.75
CA GLU A 27 -2.24 -2.87 9.72
C GLU A 27 -1.63 -2.47 11.07
N GLU A 28 -0.67 -3.27 11.56
CA GLU A 28 0.05 -3.04 12.82
C GLU A 28 1.01 -1.84 12.77
N THR A 29 1.38 -1.40 11.57
CA THR A 29 2.27 -0.25 11.40
C THR A 29 1.57 1.06 11.80
N SER A 30 2.22 1.84 12.67
CA SER A 30 1.76 3.17 13.05
C SER A 30 1.71 4.13 11.87
N VAL A 31 0.69 4.97 11.79
CA VAL A 31 0.65 6.10 10.84
C VAL A 31 1.86 7.01 11.05
N LYS A 32 2.54 7.36 9.96
CA LYS A 32 3.73 8.22 9.96
C LYS A 32 3.44 9.65 9.52
N GLY A 33 2.31 9.89 8.86
CA GLY A 33 1.88 11.22 8.48
C GLY A 33 0.52 11.26 7.81
N LEU A 34 0.01 12.49 7.66
CA LEU A 34 -1.17 12.80 6.86
C LEU A 34 -0.75 13.61 5.64
N HIS A 35 -1.24 13.22 4.47
CA HIS A 35 -1.04 13.96 3.24
C HIS A 35 -2.40 14.35 2.64
N TYR A 36 -2.57 15.63 2.29
CA TYR A 36 -3.81 16.12 1.70
C TYR A 36 -3.64 16.28 0.20
N ILE A 37 -4.61 15.77 -0.55
CA ILE A 37 -4.66 15.91 -2.01
C ILE A 37 -6.01 16.45 -2.46
N ASP A 38 -5.98 17.19 -3.57
CA ASP A 38 -7.19 17.63 -4.24
C ASP A 38 -7.68 16.53 -5.19
N VAL A 39 -8.97 16.21 -5.09
CA VAL A 39 -9.65 15.16 -5.86
C VAL A 39 -10.98 15.66 -6.39
N ARG A 40 -11.37 15.20 -7.57
CA ARG A 40 -12.70 15.51 -8.12
C ARG A 40 -13.74 14.53 -7.60
N ASN A 41 -14.91 15.05 -7.22
CA ASN A 41 -16.07 14.23 -6.91
C ASN A 41 -16.82 13.82 -8.20
N ASP A 42 -17.88 13.02 -8.07
CA ASP A 42 -18.67 12.52 -9.21
C ASP A 42 -19.39 13.65 -9.99
N LYS A 43 -19.50 14.85 -9.40
CA LYS A 43 -20.02 16.06 -10.05
C LYS A 43 -18.92 16.91 -10.71
N GLY A 44 -17.66 16.50 -10.62
CA GLY A 44 -16.50 17.22 -11.15
C GLY A 44 -15.96 18.33 -10.23
N GLU A 45 -16.54 18.53 -9.05
CA GLU A 45 -16.11 19.55 -8.08
C GLU A 45 -14.85 19.11 -7.36
N THR A 46 -13.95 20.06 -7.06
CA THR A 46 -12.71 19.76 -6.33
C THR A 46 -12.98 19.70 -4.83
N THR A 47 -12.52 18.63 -4.20
CA THR A 47 -12.62 18.37 -2.76
C THR A 47 -11.26 17.93 -2.23
N LYS A 48 -11.01 18.12 -0.93
CA LYS A 48 -9.78 17.64 -0.29
C LYS A 48 -9.98 16.26 0.31
N ALA A 49 -9.05 15.35 0.04
CA ALA A 49 -8.95 14.05 0.68
C ALA A 49 -7.70 13.99 1.56
N ALA A 50 -7.84 13.46 2.78
CA ALA A 50 -6.72 13.19 3.66
C ALA A 50 -6.29 11.73 3.51
N LEU A 51 -5.00 11.49 3.28
CA LEU A 51 -4.39 10.17 3.21
C LEU A 51 -3.54 9.92 4.45
N GLU A 52 -3.82 8.84 5.16
CA GLU A 52 -2.92 8.30 6.19
C GLU A 52 -1.79 7.53 5.49
N ILE A 53 -0.56 7.93 5.77
CA ILE A 53 0.65 7.34 5.18
C ILE A 53 1.33 6.46 6.22
N LYS A 54 1.52 5.20 5.86
CA LYS A 54 2.33 4.22 6.59
C LYS A 54 3.47 3.76 5.67
N PHE A 55 4.64 3.48 6.23
CA PHE A 55 5.69 2.79 5.49
C PHE A 55 6.51 1.89 6.40
N LYS A 56 6.98 0.77 5.85
CA LYS A 56 7.80 -0.23 6.55
C LYS A 56 8.69 -0.96 5.55
N ARG A 57 9.91 -1.34 5.96
CA ARG A 57 10.73 -2.29 5.20
C ARG A 57 10.26 -3.71 5.55
N ILE A 58 9.87 -4.49 4.54
CA ILE A 58 9.27 -5.82 4.70
C ILE A 58 10.00 -6.80 3.78
N ALA A 59 10.31 -7.99 4.30
CA ALA A 59 10.76 -9.13 3.50
C ALA A 59 9.56 -9.73 2.78
N VAL A 60 9.48 -9.55 1.46
CA VAL A 60 8.34 -10.01 0.64
C VAL A 60 8.71 -11.32 -0.05
N LEU A 61 7.89 -12.35 0.17
CA LEU A 61 8.09 -13.67 -0.42
C LEU A 61 7.44 -13.74 -1.80
N PRO A 62 8.10 -14.37 -2.80
CA PRO A 62 7.46 -14.61 -4.07
C PRO A 62 6.27 -15.59 -3.95
N PRO A 63 5.43 -15.71 -4.98
CA PRO A 63 4.33 -16.69 -4.98
C PRO A 63 4.84 -18.09 -4.64
N ILE A 64 4.08 -18.87 -3.89
CA ILE A 64 4.50 -20.16 -3.31
C ILE A 64 5.17 -21.06 -4.35
N GLY A 65 4.56 -21.22 -5.54
CA GLY A 65 5.11 -22.05 -6.62
C GLY A 65 6.44 -21.56 -7.22
N LYS A 66 6.88 -20.34 -6.87
CA LYS A 66 8.10 -19.68 -7.35
C LYS A 66 9.17 -19.51 -6.27
N GLN A 67 8.89 -19.84 -5.01
CA GLN A 67 9.83 -19.65 -3.88
C GLN A 67 11.10 -20.50 -3.96
N LYS A 68 11.08 -21.63 -4.70
CA LYS A 68 12.31 -22.40 -4.97
C LYS A 68 13.27 -21.71 -5.94
N ARG A 69 12.75 -20.81 -6.79
CA ARG A 69 13.50 -20.20 -7.90
C ARG A 69 13.90 -18.76 -7.61
N TYR A 70 13.11 -18.04 -6.83
CA TYR A 70 13.38 -16.64 -6.51
C TYR A 70 13.42 -16.46 -4.99
N PRO A 71 14.40 -15.69 -4.48
CA PRO A 71 14.50 -15.41 -3.05
C PRO A 71 13.43 -14.38 -2.62
N ALA A 72 13.29 -14.22 -1.31
CA ALA A 72 12.60 -13.07 -0.73
C ALA A 72 13.29 -11.76 -1.14
N LEU A 73 12.52 -10.68 -1.22
CA LEU A 73 13.04 -9.33 -1.49
C LEU A 73 12.69 -8.39 -0.34
N ASP A 74 13.70 -7.68 0.18
CA ASP A 74 13.49 -6.61 1.15
C ASP A 74 13.03 -5.33 0.45
N LEU A 75 11.74 -5.03 0.55
CA LEU A 75 11.12 -3.89 -0.11
C LEU A 75 10.63 -2.88 0.93
N THR A 76 10.69 -1.59 0.58
CA THR A 76 9.98 -0.57 1.33
C THR A 76 8.54 -0.53 0.83
N ILE A 77 7.60 -0.92 1.68
CA ILE A 77 6.17 -0.85 1.40
C ILE A 77 5.65 0.50 1.88
N THR A 78 5.01 1.25 0.99
CA THR A 78 4.26 2.46 1.32
C THR A 78 2.77 2.13 1.19
N HIS A 79 2.02 2.32 2.27
CA HIS A 79 0.58 2.12 2.29
C HIS A 79 -0.09 3.48 2.56
N ALA A 80 -0.90 3.93 1.60
CA ALA A 80 -1.67 5.15 1.68
C ALA A 80 -3.16 4.77 1.70
N THR A 81 -3.85 5.15 2.77
CA THR A 81 -5.28 4.88 2.92
C THR A 81 -6.04 6.19 3.10
N GLU A 82 -7.19 6.30 2.45
CA GLU A 82 -8.02 7.49 2.61
C GLU A 82 -8.65 7.50 4.00
N ARG A 83 -8.49 8.62 4.72
CA ARG A 83 -9.02 8.79 6.06
C ARG A 83 -10.50 9.13 6.02
N GLY A 84 -11.31 8.28 6.63
CA GLY A 84 -12.76 8.45 6.69
C GLY A 84 -13.46 8.10 5.37
N THR A 85 -14.77 8.31 5.33
CA THR A 85 -15.59 7.98 4.17
C THR A 85 -15.68 9.17 3.20
N PRO A 86 -15.24 9.05 1.94
CA PRO A 86 -15.39 10.12 0.97
C PRO A 86 -16.87 10.41 0.69
N LYS A 87 -17.17 11.69 0.46
CA LYS A 87 -18.53 12.15 0.11
C LYS A 87 -18.63 12.40 -1.39
N GLY A 88 -19.61 11.78 -2.03
CA GLY A 88 -19.91 12.01 -3.44
C GLY A 88 -18.85 11.49 -4.41
N ARG A 89 -18.05 10.49 -4.00
CA ARG A 89 -17.18 9.68 -4.86
C ARG A 89 -16.81 8.36 -4.19
N LYS A 90 -16.27 7.43 -4.96
CA LYS A 90 -15.65 6.20 -4.42
C LYS A 90 -14.34 6.50 -3.68
N PRO A 91 -13.95 5.69 -2.67
CA PRO A 91 -12.65 5.79 -2.03
C PRO A 91 -11.48 5.67 -3.00
N ILE A 92 -10.39 6.38 -2.70
CA ILE A 92 -9.16 6.25 -3.47
C ILE A 92 -8.65 4.81 -3.37
N GLY A 93 -8.36 4.19 -4.52
CA GLY A 93 -7.77 2.85 -4.57
C GLY A 93 -8.76 1.68 -4.54
N SER A 94 -10.07 1.93 -4.60
CA SER A 94 -11.13 0.89 -4.62
C SER A 94 -11.26 0.10 -5.94
N SER A 95 -10.15 -0.08 -6.67
CA SER A 95 -10.10 -0.77 -7.97
C SER A 95 -10.25 -2.27 -7.84
#